data_AF-A0A7Z9JCZ5-F1
#
_entry.id   AF-A0A7Z9JCZ5-F1
#
_cell.length_a   1.000
_cell.length_b   1.000
_cell.length_c   1.000
_cell.angle_alpha   90.00
_cell.angle_beta   90.00
_cell.angle_gamma   90.00
#
_symmetry.space_group_name_H-M   'P 1'
#
loop_
_entity.id
_entity.type
_entity.pdbx_description
1 polymer ?
#
loop_
_entity_poly.entity_id
_entity_poly.type
_entity_poly.pdbx_seq_one_letter_code
_entity_poly.pdbx_strand_id
1 'polypeptide(L)'
;MNLVDKSEVVFENPELFQSSLIAALPTAKAISSNTGHGNVDSIERTMTIYHADIESMEGAAFTMACTKAALPHYQIRSISNKVERRNTDNWDIPLAIINLNKTLISLVNSFIHNP
;
A
#
# COMPACT_ATOMS: atom_id res chain seq x y z
N MET A 1 -4.56 -25.35 -12.11
CA MET A 1 -4.85 -24.24 -11.17
C MET A 1 -5.82 -23.33 -11.90
N ASN A 2 -7.11 -23.35 -11.52
CA ASN A 2 -8.10 -22.49 -12.16
C ASN A 2 -7.86 -21.06 -11.65
N LEU A 3 -7.23 -20.23 -12.47
CA LEU A 3 -7.12 -18.81 -12.20
C LEU A 3 -8.52 -18.22 -12.26
N VAL A 4 -8.89 -17.44 -11.25
CA VAL A 4 -10.16 -16.72 -11.23
C VAL A 4 -10.17 -15.76 -12.42
N ASP A 5 -11.32 -15.64 -13.08
CA ASP A 5 -11.49 -14.75 -14.22
C ASP A 5 -11.18 -13.29 -13.84
N LYS A 6 -10.76 -12.50 -14.83
CA LYS A 6 -10.26 -11.12 -14.69
C LYS A 6 -11.28 -10.12 -14.15
N SER A 7 -12.54 -10.51 -13.97
CA SER A 7 -13.61 -9.62 -13.52
C SER A 7 -13.80 -9.67 -12.01
N GLU A 8 -13.46 -8.53 -11.39
CA GLU A 8 -14.28 -7.89 -10.36
C GLU A 8 -14.45 -8.63 -9.03
N VAL A 9 -13.36 -8.81 -8.28
CA VAL A 9 -13.52 -8.74 -6.83
C VAL A 9 -13.23 -7.32 -6.38
N VAL A 10 -14.26 -6.48 -6.47
CA VAL A 10 -14.28 -5.17 -5.83
C VAL A 10 -14.53 -5.41 -4.35
N PHE A 11 -13.44 -5.44 -3.58
CA PHE A 11 -13.54 -5.45 -2.13
C PHE A 11 -13.88 -4.04 -1.68
N GLU A 12 -15.16 -3.81 -1.38
CA GLU A 12 -15.55 -2.56 -0.76
C GLU A 12 -15.06 -2.54 0.69
N ASN A 13 -14.37 -1.46 1.05
CA ASN A 13 -13.98 -1.24 2.43
C ASN A 13 -15.24 -0.85 3.20
N PRO A 14 -15.56 -1.50 4.34
CA PRO A 14 -16.67 -1.07 5.17
C PRO A 14 -16.48 0.38 5.65
N GLU A 15 -17.53 0.97 6.22
CA GLU A 15 -17.56 2.39 6.62
C GLU A 15 -16.30 2.80 7.40
N LEU A 16 -15.55 3.73 6.82
CA LEU A 16 -14.26 4.16 7.34
C LEU A 16 -14.43 5.18 8.46
N PHE A 17 -13.62 5.02 9.51
CA PHE A 17 -13.48 6.04 10.54
C PHE A 17 -12.82 7.30 9.96
N GLN A 18 -13.36 8.47 10.27
CA GLN A 18 -12.87 9.73 9.75
C GLN A 18 -11.65 10.21 10.55
N SER A 19 -10.63 10.70 9.84
CA SER A 19 -9.46 11.33 10.45
C SER A 19 -8.92 12.42 9.52
N SER A 20 -8.80 13.65 10.03
CA SER A 20 -8.23 14.77 9.28
C SER A 20 -6.76 14.52 8.91
N LEU A 21 -6.02 13.81 9.75
CA LEU A 21 -4.64 13.42 9.48
C LEU A 21 -4.58 12.46 8.30
N ILE A 22 -5.45 11.45 8.25
CA ILE A 22 -5.53 10.52 7.11
C ILE A 22 -5.95 11.26 5.85
N ALA A 23 -6.96 12.14 5.93
CA ALA A 23 -7.44 12.93 4.80
C ALA A 23 -6.37 13.89 4.23
N ALA A 24 -5.37 14.28 5.03
CA ALA A 24 -4.25 15.11 4.61
C ALA A 24 -3.10 14.33 3.96
N LEU A 25 -3.08 12.99 4.07
CA LEU A 25 -2.05 12.18 3.42
C LEU A 25 -2.31 12.06 1.91
N PRO A 26 -1.26 12.04 1.08
CA PRO A 26 -1.42 11.80 -0.35
C PRO A 26 -1.97 10.39 -0.60
N THR A 27 -2.89 10.29 -1.56
CA THR A 27 -3.41 9.01 -2.04
C THR A 27 -2.58 8.49 -3.20
N ALA A 28 -2.54 7.16 -3.37
CA ALA A 28 -1.75 6.51 -4.39
C ALA A 28 -2.43 5.22 -4.87
N LYS A 29 -2.26 4.88 -6.15
CA LYS A 29 -2.63 3.58 -6.72
C LYS A 29 -1.54 2.57 -6.38
N ALA A 30 -1.85 1.60 -5.54
CA ALA A 30 -0.88 0.59 -5.12
C ALA A 30 -1.19 -0.77 -5.75
N ILE A 31 -0.13 -1.51 -6.10
CA ILE A 31 -0.20 -2.93 -6.45
C ILE A 31 0.50 -3.77 -5.38
N SER A 32 0.14 -5.06 -5.35
CA SER A 32 0.85 -6.06 -4.56
C SER A 32 1.27 -7.24 -5.42
N SER A 33 2.51 -7.67 -5.25
CA SER A 33 3.11 -8.78 -5.98
C SER A 33 3.93 -9.62 -5.01
N ASN A 34 3.97 -10.94 -5.21
CA ASN A 34 4.87 -11.80 -4.44
C ASN A 34 6.35 -11.63 -4.85
N THR A 35 6.66 -10.67 -5.71
CA THR A 35 8.00 -10.35 -6.21
C THR A 35 8.17 -8.85 -6.31
N GLY A 36 9.30 -8.33 -5.82
CA GLY A 36 9.74 -6.97 -6.12
C GLY A 36 10.31 -6.88 -7.53
N HIS A 37 9.72 -6.04 -8.38
CA HIS A 37 10.13 -5.87 -9.77
C HIS A 37 11.47 -5.12 -9.85
N GLY A 38 12.44 -5.75 -10.51
CA GLY A 38 13.77 -5.20 -10.72
C GLY A 38 14.34 -5.47 -12.12
N ASN A 39 13.52 -6.03 -13.01
CA ASN A 39 13.85 -6.27 -14.42
C ASN A 39 13.03 -5.29 -15.27
N VAL A 40 13.67 -4.64 -16.25
CA VAL A 40 13.08 -3.55 -17.04
C VAL A 40 11.78 -3.99 -17.72
N ASP A 41 11.79 -5.11 -18.45
CA ASP A 41 10.60 -5.62 -19.15
C ASP A 41 9.42 -5.88 -18.20
N SER A 42 9.73 -6.41 -17.02
CA SER A 42 8.72 -6.68 -15.99
C SER A 42 8.15 -5.39 -15.37
N ILE A 43 8.99 -4.37 -15.17
CA ILE A 43 8.58 -3.05 -14.68
C ILE A 43 7.69 -2.37 -15.71
N GLU A 44 8.13 -2.32 -16.98
CA GLU A 44 7.37 -1.71 -18.08
C GLU A 44 6.00 -2.37 -18.27
N ARG A 45 5.96 -3.71 -18.25
CA ARG A 45 4.70 -4.46 -18.33
C ARG A 45 3.76 -4.10 -17.17
N THR A 46 4.25 -4.11 -15.94
CA THR A 46 3.45 -3.80 -14.75
C THR A 46 2.94 -2.36 -14.78
N MET A 47 3.78 -1.39 -15.16
CA MET A 47 3.37 0.01 -15.31
C MET A 47 2.33 0.21 -16.42
N THR A 48 2.46 -0.52 -17.53
CA THR A 48 1.52 -0.45 -18.65
C THR A 48 0.14 -1.01 -18.30
N ILE A 49 0.09 -2.08 -17.49
CA ILE A 49 -1.17 -2.74 -17.13
C ILE A 49 -1.90 -2.00 -16.01
N TYR A 50 -1.16 -1.60 -14.96
CA TYR A 50 -1.77 -1.14 -13.71
C TYR A 50 -1.67 0.36 -13.48
N HIS A 51 -0.74 1.05 -14.16
CA HIS A 51 -0.45 2.47 -13.92
C HIS A 51 -0.30 2.78 -12.42
N ALA A 52 0.46 1.93 -11.72
CA ALA A 52 0.62 1.98 -10.29
C ALA A 52 1.62 3.06 -9.87
N ASP A 53 1.34 3.73 -8.76
CA ASP A 53 2.26 4.68 -8.11
C ASP A 53 3.19 3.95 -7.13
N ILE A 54 2.71 2.87 -6.51
CA ILE A 54 3.42 2.13 -5.46
C ILE A 54 3.34 0.63 -5.71
N GLU A 55 4.47 -0.05 -5.51
CA GLU A 55 4.55 -1.50 -5.43
C GLU A 55 4.85 -1.94 -3.99
N SER A 56 4.17 -3.00 -3.55
CA SER A 56 4.40 -3.66 -2.27
C SER A 56 4.16 -5.17 -2.42
N MET A 57 4.24 -5.94 -1.34
CA MET A 57 4.03 -7.39 -1.40
C MET A 57 2.74 -7.85 -0.68
N GLU A 58 2.27 -7.10 0.31
CA GLU A 58 1.21 -7.55 1.21
C GLU A 58 -0.11 -6.78 1.08
N GLY A 59 -0.12 -5.62 0.42
CA GLY A 59 -1.24 -4.68 0.46
C GLY A 59 -2.59 -5.26 0.01
N ALA A 60 -2.62 -5.97 -1.13
CA ALA A 60 -3.83 -6.61 -1.63
C ALA A 60 -4.30 -7.77 -0.73
N ALA A 61 -3.35 -8.55 -0.18
CA ALA A 61 -3.67 -9.65 0.73
C ALA A 61 -4.25 -9.14 2.05
N PHE A 62 -3.70 -8.05 2.60
CA PHE A 62 -4.23 -7.36 3.77
C PHE A 62 -5.65 -6.85 3.54
N THR A 63 -5.89 -6.11 2.45
CA THR A 63 -7.23 -5.60 2.14
C THR A 63 -8.23 -6.73 1.95
N MET A 64 -7.86 -7.80 1.24
CA MET A 64 -8.74 -8.97 1.10
C MET A 64 -9.11 -9.56 2.48
N ALA A 65 -8.15 -9.71 3.39
CA ALA A 65 -8.40 -10.25 4.72
C ALA A 65 -9.32 -9.35 5.55
N CYS A 66 -9.05 -8.04 5.58
CA CYS A 66 -9.88 -7.07 6.30
C CYS A 66 -11.31 -7.00 5.75
N THR A 67 -11.48 -6.93 4.43
CA THR A 67 -12.80 -6.91 3.82
C THR A 67 -13.57 -8.21 4.09
N LYS A 68 -12.93 -9.38 4.00
CA LYS A 68 -13.57 -10.66 4.36
C LYS A 68 -13.99 -10.72 5.83
N ALA A 69 -13.26 -10.03 6.71
CA ALA A 69 -13.59 -9.92 8.13
C ALA A 69 -14.56 -8.77 8.45
N ALA A 70 -15.03 -8.02 7.45
CA ALA A 70 -15.84 -6.80 7.62
C ALA A 70 -15.18 -5.77 8.56
N LEU A 71 -13.85 -5.63 8.50
CA LEU A 71 -13.09 -4.70 9.31
C LEU A 71 -12.72 -3.43 8.51
N PRO A 72 -13.07 -2.22 9.01
CA PRO A 72 -12.63 -0.98 8.39
C PRO A 72 -11.12 -0.82 8.53
N HIS A 73 -10.46 -0.41 7.46
CA HIS A 73 -9.01 -0.38 7.41
C HIS A 73 -8.46 0.73 6.52
N TYR A 74 -7.28 1.23 6.88
CA TYR A 74 -6.47 2.10 6.04
C TYR A 74 -5.10 1.46 5.79
N GLN A 75 -4.51 1.72 4.63
CA GLN A 75 -3.13 1.39 4.33
C GLN A 75 -2.31 2.68 4.20
N ILE A 76 -1.31 2.83 5.06
CA ILE A 76 -0.35 3.94 5.00
C ILE A 76 1.00 3.35 4.65
N ARG A 77 1.66 3.90 3.63
CA ARG A 77 2.97 3.44 3.15
C ARG A 77 3.92 4.62 3.08
N SER A 78 5.16 4.37 3.50
CA SER A 78 6.32 5.22 3.23
C SER A 78 7.14 4.62 2.10
N ILE A 79 7.71 5.46 1.24
CA ILE A 79 8.54 4.99 0.12
C ILE A 79 9.97 4.73 0.60
N SER A 80 10.46 3.50 0.45
CA SER A 80 11.85 3.10 0.73
C SER A 80 12.78 3.30 -0.45
N ASN A 81 12.25 3.20 -1.67
CA ASN A 81 13.02 3.28 -2.91
C ASN A 81 12.10 3.48 -4.10
N LYS A 82 12.69 3.84 -5.24
CA LYS A 82 12.01 3.76 -6.54
C LYS A 82 12.09 2.32 -7.06
N VAL A 83 11.05 1.91 -7.79
CA VAL A 83 11.11 0.69 -8.60
C VAL A 83 11.98 0.99 -9.82
N GLU A 84 13.08 0.26 -9.94
CA GLU A 84 14.07 0.42 -11.00
C GLU A 84 14.79 -0.91 -11.25
N ARG A 85 15.72 -0.94 -12.20
CA ARG A 85 16.58 -2.12 -12.35
C ARG A 85 17.24 -2.42 -11.01
N ARG A 86 17.13 -3.67 -10.54
CA ARG A 86 17.46 -4.07 -9.16
C ARG A 86 18.78 -3.45 -8.69
N ASN A 87 18.65 -2.48 -7.79
CA ASN A 87 19.74 -1.79 -7.14
C ASN A 87 19.33 -1.57 -5.67
N THR A 88 19.84 -2.43 -4.78
CA THR A 88 19.51 -2.38 -3.35
C THR A 88 20.23 -1.26 -2.62
N ASP A 89 21.27 -0.67 -3.21
CA ASP A 89 22.05 0.40 -2.59
C ASP A 89 21.24 1.71 -2.49
N ASN A 90 20.22 1.86 -3.34
CA ASN A 90 19.29 2.99 -3.34
C ASN A 90 18.13 2.83 -2.34
N TRP A 91 18.12 1.75 -1.55
CA TRP A 91 17.04 1.50 -0.61
C TRP A 91 17.33 2.17 0.72
N ASP A 92 16.44 3.08 1.13
CA ASP A 92 16.48 3.72 2.44
C ASP A 92 15.31 3.22 3.30
N ILE A 93 15.39 1.94 3.66
CA ILE A 93 14.43 1.31 4.57
C ILE A 93 14.38 2.02 5.93
N PRO A 94 15.53 2.40 6.56
CA PRO A 94 15.49 3.13 7.83
C PRO A 94 14.69 4.44 7.76
N LEU A 95 14.89 5.27 6.73
CA LEU A 95 14.13 6.50 6.55
C LEU A 95 12.64 6.23 6.37
N ALA A 96 12.28 5.24 5.56
CA ALA A 96 10.89 4.84 5.34
C ALA A 96 10.22 4.46 6.66
N ILE A 97 10.85 3.60 7.46
CA ILE A 97 10.34 3.18 8.78
C ILE A 97 10.17 4.39 9.71
N ILE A 98 11.17 5.27 9.79
CA ILE A 98 11.10 6.47 10.63
C ILE A 98 9.91 7.35 10.23
N ASN A 99 9.71 7.57 8.93
CA ASN A 99 8.61 8.40 8.43
C ASN A 99 7.25 7.75 8.67
N LEU A 100 7.13 6.44 8.43
CA LEU A 100 5.91 5.70 8.70
C LEU A 100 5.55 5.76 10.19
N ASN A 101 6.51 5.50 11.07
CA ASN A 101 6.29 5.52 12.52
C ASN A 101 5.88 6.91 13.01
N LYS A 102 6.50 7.99 12.51
CA LYS A 102 6.08 9.37 12.84
C LYS A 102 4.61 9.60 12.51
N THR A 103 4.18 9.21 11.32
CA THR A 103 2.77 9.34 10.89
C THR A 103 1.85 8.48 11.75
N LEU A 104 2.21 7.21 12.01
CA LEU A 104 1.37 6.29 12.81
C LEU A 104 1.23 6.73 14.27
N ILE A 105 2.33 7.18 14.91
CA ILE A 105 2.28 7.71 16.28
C ILE A 105 1.36 8.94 16.33
N SER A 106 1.49 9.84 15.37
CA SER A 106 0.63 11.04 15.29
C SER A 106 -0.84 10.68 15.11
N LEU A 107 -1.13 9.68 14.27
CA LEU A 107 -2.46 9.16 14.04
C LEU A 107 -3.06 8.53 15.32
N VAL A 108 -2.33 7.64 15.97
CA VAL A 108 -2.78 6.99 17.22
C VAL A 108 -3.03 8.04 18.31
N ASN A 109 -2.13 9.00 18.47
CA ASN A 109 -2.31 10.09 19.44
C ASN A 109 -3.56 10.93 19.14
N SER A 110 -3.91 11.12 17.86
CA SER A 110 -5.11 11.87 17.47
C SER A 110 -6.41 11.18 17.93
N PHE A 111 -6.43 9.84 18.02
CA PHE A 111 -7.58 9.10 18.55
C PHE A 111 -7.63 9.07 20.08
N ILE A 112 -6.48 9.11 20.74
CA ILE A 112 -6.42 9.10 22.21
C ILE A 112 -6.87 10.44 22.80
N HIS A 113 -6.55 11.56 22.13
CA HIS A 113 -6.79 12.91 22.65
C HIS A 113 -8.06 13.60 22.10
N ASN A 114 -8.74 12.99 21.13
CA ASN A 114 -10.08 13.35 20.67
C ASN A 114 -10.99 12.11 20.72
N PRO A 115 -11.52 11.75 21.90
CA PRO A 115 -12.46 10.63 22.05
C PRO A 115 -13.81 10.89 21.38
#